data_AF-A0A1Y4MNV6-F1
#
_entry.id   AF-A0A1Y4MNV6-F1
#
_cell.length_a   1.000
_cell.length_b   1.000
_cell.length_c   1.000
_cell.angle_alpha   90.00
_cell.angle_beta   90.00
_cell.angle_gamma   90.00
#
_symmetry.space_group_name_H-M   'P 1'
#
loop_
_entity.id
_entity.type
_entity.pdbx_description
1 polymer ?
#
loop_
_entity_poly.entity_id
_entity_poly.type
_entity_poly.pdbx_seq_one_letter_code
_entity_poly.pdbx_strand_id
1 'polypeptide(L)'
;MCRKKSKSPSLNYAMLREIVTEIRWMSNYIIKYRAAVMFYVFVGILGTLMGLSGSLASKYMIDAVTKYQPQQLVTTACIFVISGLLGIGFHAVMSRMLARISLKVYQDIYEDVYLKVMEAKWEEIAEFHSGDLLNRLSGDVTTVSKSILGWINVIKLRF
;
A
#
# COMPACT_ATOMS: atom_id res chain seq x y z
N MET A 1 24.34 12.75 -44.79
CA MET A 1 23.86 11.36 -44.97
C MET A 1 22.78 11.05 -43.93
N CYS A 2 21.71 10.39 -44.37
CA CYS A 2 20.41 10.25 -43.68
C CYS A 2 20.48 9.77 -42.22
N ARG A 3 19.86 10.54 -41.32
CA ARG A 3 19.43 10.11 -39.99
C ARG A 3 18.42 8.97 -40.20
N LYS A 4 18.80 7.72 -39.90
CA LYS A 4 17.86 6.60 -39.88
C LYS A 4 16.71 6.95 -38.94
N LYS A 5 15.52 7.18 -39.50
CA LYS A 5 14.27 7.24 -38.74
C LYS A 5 14.09 5.87 -38.09
N SER A 6 14.47 5.78 -36.81
CA SER A 6 14.11 4.63 -35.98
C SER A 6 12.61 4.53 -35.97
N LYS A 7 12.10 3.43 -36.52
CA LYS A 7 10.68 3.12 -36.62
C LYS A 7 10.18 2.99 -35.19
N SER A 8 9.48 4.01 -34.69
CA SER A 8 8.96 3.98 -33.33
C SER A 8 8.05 2.75 -33.21
N PRO A 9 8.34 1.80 -32.31
CA PRO A 9 7.32 0.84 -31.90
C PRO A 9 6.15 1.67 -31.39
N SER A 10 4.93 1.27 -31.73
CA SER A 10 3.71 1.99 -31.35
C SER A 10 3.81 2.42 -29.89
N LEU A 11 3.60 3.72 -29.64
CA LEU A 11 3.89 4.45 -28.39
C LEU A 11 3.55 3.64 -27.12
N ASN A 12 2.48 2.84 -27.19
CA ASN A 12 2.05 1.92 -26.14
C ASN A 12 3.07 0.84 -25.77
N TYR A 13 3.74 0.16 -26.71
CA TYR A 13 4.63 -0.96 -26.37
C TYR A 13 5.94 -0.51 -25.72
N ALA A 14 6.49 0.63 -26.14
CA ALA A 14 7.68 1.21 -25.52
C ALA A 14 7.37 1.68 -24.09
N MET A 15 6.28 2.44 -23.92
CA MET A 15 5.80 2.91 -22.62
C MET A 15 5.50 1.74 -21.67
N LEU A 16 4.82 0.70 -22.15
CA LEU A 16 4.56 -0.51 -21.35
C LEU A 16 5.84 -1.23 -20.95
N ARG A 17 6.89 -1.22 -21.80
CA ARG A 17 8.16 -1.86 -21.47
C ARG A 17 8.91 -1.10 -20.38
N GLU A 18 8.93 0.22 -20.45
CA GLU A 18 9.52 1.11 -19.44
C GLU A 18 8.80 0.96 -18.09
N ILE A 19 7.46 1.00 -18.11
CA ILE A 19 6.62 0.77 -16.92
C ILE A 19 6.92 -0.62 -16.32
N VAL A 20 7.01 -1.66 -17.13
CA VAL A 20 7.31 -3.02 -16.63
C VAL A 20 8.73 -3.11 -16.05
N THR A 21 9.71 -2.44 -16.63
CA THR A 21 11.07 -2.41 -16.07
C THR A 21 11.15 -1.63 -14.76
N GLU A 22 10.45 -0.51 -14.65
CA GLU A 22 10.36 0.26 -13.40
C GLU A 22 9.62 -0.54 -12.32
N ILE A 23 8.51 -1.20 -12.67
CA ILE A 23 7.78 -2.10 -11.77
C ILE A 23 8.66 -3.26 -11.30
N ARG A 24 9.49 -3.83 -12.19
CA ARG A 24 10.41 -4.90 -11.82
C ARG A 24 11.47 -4.41 -10.84
N TRP A 25 12.01 -3.21 -11.03
CA TRP A 25 12.96 -2.59 -10.12
C TRP A 25 12.34 -2.28 -8.75
N MET A 26 11.14 -1.67 -8.72
CA MET A 26 10.39 -1.41 -7.48
C MET A 26 10.02 -2.71 -6.75
N SER A 27 9.70 -3.79 -7.48
CA SER A 27 9.36 -5.08 -6.88
C SER A 27 10.52 -5.72 -6.12
N ASN A 28 11.77 -5.50 -6.54
CA ASN A 28 12.94 -5.99 -5.81
C ASN A 28 13.08 -5.33 -4.43
N TYR A 29 12.70 -4.05 -4.29
CA TYR A 29 12.63 -3.38 -2.99
C TYR A 29 11.52 -3.95 -2.10
N ILE A 30 10.36 -4.29 -2.68
CA ILE A 30 9.23 -4.90 -1.96
C ILE A 30 9.57 -6.31 -1.45
N ILE A 31 10.39 -7.10 -2.17
CA ILE A 31 10.79 -8.46 -1.76
C ILE A 31 11.53 -8.47 -0.41
N LYS A 32 12.26 -7.40 -0.07
CA LYS A 32 12.91 -7.23 1.25
C LYS A 32 11.88 -7.14 2.39
N TYR A 33 10.65 -6.74 2.08
CA TYR A 33 9.52 -6.58 3.00
C TYR A 33 8.50 -7.72 2.96
N ARG A 34 8.80 -8.83 2.26
CA ARG A 34 7.89 -9.96 2.04
C ARG A 34 7.22 -10.50 3.30
N ALA A 35 7.91 -10.53 4.43
CA ALA A 35 7.36 -11.05 5.70
C ALA A 35 6.31 -10.09 6.30
N ALA A 36 6.55 -8.78 6.24
CA ALA A 36 5.61 -7.77 6.70
C ALA A 36 4.37 -7.69 5.79
N VAL A 37 4.58 -7.82 4.47
CA VAL A 37 3.49 -7.87 3.48
C VAL A 37 2.65 -9.14 3.65
N MET A 38 3.29 -10.30 3.84
CA MET A 38 2.57 -11.56 4.08
C MET A 38 1.73 -11.49 5.36
N PHE A 39 2.27 -10.94 6.44
CA PHE A 39 1.52 -10.75 7.68
C PHE A 39 0.34 -9.77 7.49
N TYR A 40 0.55 -8.67 6.76
CA TYR A 40 -0.53 -7.75 6.37
C TYR A 40 -1.63 -8.44 5.55
N VAL A 41 -1.27 -9.33 4.61
CA VAL A 41 -2.24 -10.12 3.83
C VAL A 41 -3.02 -11.07 4.72
N PHE A 42 -2.34 -11.77 5.63
CA PHE A 42 -2.98 -12.67 6.60
C PHE A 42 -3.99 -11.94 7.49
N VAL A 43 -3.59 -10.79 8.05
CA VAL A 43 -4.49 -9.89 8.79
C VAL A 43 -5.61 -9.38 7.87
N GLY A 44 -5.34 -9.09 6.60
CA GLY A 44 -6.36 -8.70 5.63
C GLY A 44 -7.46 -9.75 5.43
N ILE A 45 -7.08 -11.02 5.32
CA ILE A 45 -8.00 -12.16 5.19
C ILE A 45 -8.81 -12.34 6.48
N LEU A 46 -8.19 -12.20 7.65
CA LEU A 46 -8.91 -12.23 8.92
C LEU A 46 -9.93 -11.07 9.03
N GLY A 47 -9.56 -9.89 8.53
CA GLY A 47 -10.44 -8.73 8.49
C GLY A 47 -11.66 -8.93 7.57
N THR A 48 -11.47 -9.53 6.40
CA THR A 48 -12.58 -9.85 5.49
C THR A 48 -13.48 -10.94 6.08
N LEU A 49 -12.92 -11.95 6.74
CA LEU A 49 -13.69 -12.96 7.49
C LEU A 49 -14.54 -12.32 8.61
N MET A 50 -13.98 -11.35 9.35
CA MET A 50 -14.74 -10.58 10.35
C MET A 50 -15.84 -9.70 9.73
N GLY A 51 -15.59 -9.10 8.56
CA GLY A 51 -16.62 -8.39 7.81
C GLY A 51 -17.77 -9.32 7.41
N LEU A 52 -17.45 -10.54 7.02
CA LEU A 52 -18.40 -11.60 6.70
C LEU A 52 -19.20 -12.02 7.94
N SER A 53 -18.57 -12.13 9.11
CA SER A 53 -19.29 -12.40 10.37
C SER A 53 -20.24 -11.28 10.75
N GLY A 54 -19.90 -10.01 10.46
CA GLY A 54 -20.82 -8.88 10.65
C GLY A 54 -22.07 -8.98 9.77
N SER A 55 -21.91 -9.41 8.52
CA SER A 55 -23.04 -9.67 7.61
C SER A 55 -23.94 -10.80 8.10
N LEU A 56 -23.34 -11.89 8.57
CA LEU A 56 -24.08 -13.01 9.18
C LEU A 56 -24.81 -12.57 10.46
N ALA A 57 -24.16 -11.81 11.34
CA ALA A 57 -24.77 -11.29 12.55
C ALA A 57 -25.98 -10.39 12.25
N SER A 58 -25.90 -9.54 11.23
CA SER A 58 -27.04 -8.73 10.78
C SER A 58 -28.20 -9.59 10.28
N LYS A 59 -27.92 -10.67 9.53
CA LYS A 59 -28.96 -11.61 9.08
C LYS A 59 -29.65 -12.30 10.26
N TYR A 60 -28.86 -12.84 11.20
CA TYR A 60 -29.40 -13.50 12.38
C TYR A 60 -30.20 -12.53 13.26
N MET A 61 -29.83 -11.25 13.30
CA MET A 61 -30.56 -10.24 14.06
C MET A 61 -31.97 -10.02 13.48
N ILE A 62 -32.08 -9.92 12.15
CA ILE A 62 -33.36 -9.77 11.45
C ILE A 62 -34.25 -11.01 11.68
N ASP A 63 -33.67 -12.21 11.61
CA ASP A 63 -34.39 -13.46 11.86
C ASP A 63 -34.88 -13.58 13.31
N ALA A 64 -34.08 -13.11 14.28
CA ALA A 64 -34.44 -13.10 15.71
C ALA A 64 -35.58 -12.12 16.03
N VAL A 65 -35.61 -10.95 15.39
CA VAL A 65 -36.73 -9.99 15.51
C VAL A 65 -38.01 -10.57 14.90
N THR A 66 -37.90 -11.20 13.73
CA THR A 66 -39.06 -11.69 12.98
C THR A 66 -39.75 -12.90 13.63
N LYS A 67 -38.97 -13.77 14.31
CA LYS A 67 -39.49 -14.99 14.96
C LYS A 67 -40.02 -14.78 16.39
N TYR A 68 -40.05 -13.55 16.93
CA TYR A 68 -40.52 -13.25 18.29
C TYR A 68 -39.89 -14.13 19.39
N GLN A 69 -38.60 -14.42 19.29
CA GLN A 69 -37.86 -15.17 20.32
C GLN A 69 -36.98 -14.21 21.16
N PRO A 70 -37.46 -13.72 22.32
CA PRO A 70 -36.79 -12.66 23.08
C PRO A 70 -35.37 -13.05 23.56
N GLN A 71 -35.13 -14.33 23.83
CA GLN A 71 -33.81 -14.84 24.24
C GLN A 71 -32.74 -14.73 23.12
N GLN A 72 -33.14 -14.99 21.87
CA GLN A 72 -32.24 -14.95 20.71
C GLN A 72 -31.97 -13.52 20.22
N LEU A 73 -32.90 -12.60 20.50
CA LEU A 73 -32.77 -11.19 20.14
C LEU A 73 -31.59 -10.53 20.86
N VAL A 74 -31.54 -10.66 22.19
CA VAL A 74 -30.48 -10.05 23.02
C VAL A 74 -29.12 -10.64 22.68
N THR A 75 -29.05 -11.95 22.47
CA THR A 75 -27.80 -12.66 22.14
C THR A 75 -27.24 -12.18 20.80
N THR A 76 -28.09 -12.05 19.78
CA THR A 76 -27.65 -11.62 18.45
C THR A 76 -27.31 -10.13 18.39
N ALA A 77 -28.04 -9.29 19.13
CA ALA A 77 -27.73 -7.87 19.27
C ALA A 77 -26.36 -7.65 19.95
N CYS A 78 -26.05 -8.43 21.00
CA CYS A 78 -24.72 -8.40 21.62
C CYS A 78 -23.62 -8.78 20.64
N ILE A 79 -23.79 -9.85 19.85
CA ILE A 79 -22.82 -10.29 18.85
C ILE A 79 -22.60 -9.18 17.79
N PHE A 80 -23.65 -8.49 17.35
CA PHE A 80 -23.54 -7.40 16.38
C PHE A 80 -22.70 -6.23 16.93
N VAL A 81 -22.98 -5.79 18.16
CA VAL A 81 -22.22 -4.71 18.82
C VAL A 81 -20.76 -5.11 19.04
N ILE A 82 -20.51 -6.34 19.51
CA ILE A 82 -19.16 -6.88 19.72
C ILE A 82 -18.40 -6.94 18.39
N SER A 83 -19.05 -7.39 17.31
CA SER A 83 -18.45 -7.45 15.96
C SER A 83 -18.06 -6.05 15.45
N GLY A 84 -18.92 -5.05 15.68
CA GLY A 84 -18.62 -3.66 15.33
C GLY A 84 -17.43 -3.09 16.11
N LEU A 85 -17.39 -3.30 17.43
CA LEU A 85 -16.28 -2.87 18.29
C LEU A 85 -14.96 -3.55 17.90
N LEU A 86 -14.98 -4.86 17.63
CA LEU A 86 -13.81 -5.59 17.15
C LEU A 86 -13.36 -5.10 15.77
N GLY A 87 -14.29 -4.77 14.87
CA GLY A 87 -14.00 -4.20 13.56
C GLY A 87 -13.22 -2.90 13.63
N ILE A 88 -13.56 -2.01 14.58
CA ILE A 88 -12.82 -0.76 14.80
C ILE A 88 -11.39 -1.04 15.25
N GLY A 89 -11.20 -1.95 16.22
CA GLY A 89 -9.88 -2.36 16.68
C GLY A 89 -9.03 -2.95 15.55
N PHE A 90 -9.65 -3.79 14.72
CA PHE A 90 -9.00 -4.39 13.56
C PHE A 90 -8.56 -3.34 12.54
N HIS A 91 -9.42 -2.37 12.26
CA HIS A 91 -9.11 -1.26 11.36
C HIS A 91 -7.96 -0.39 11.89
N ALA A 92 -7.90 -0.16 13.20
CA ALA A 92 -6.81 0.58 13.83
C ALA A 92 -5.46 -0.16 13.71
N VAL A 93 -5.44 -1.47 13.97
CA VAL A 93 -4.25 -2.32 13.78
C VAL A 93 -3.79 -2.28 12.33
N MET A 94 -4.73 -2.45 11.39
CA MET A 94 -4.46 -2.41 9.96
C MET A 94 -3.84 -1.08 9.52
N SER A 95 -4.42 0.03 9.96
CA SER A 95 -3.92 1.39 9.69
C SER A 95 -2.51 1.57 10.25
N ARG A 96 -2.27 1.13 11.49
CA ARG A 96 -0.96 1.26 12.14
C ARG A 96 0.11 0.41 11.45
N MET A 97 -0.22 -0.79 11.00
CA MET A 97 0.69 -1.63 10.23
C MET A 97 1.06 -0.98 8.89
N LEU A 98 0.07 -0.47 8.17
CA LEU A 98 0.30 0.22 6.89
C LEU A 98 1.20 1.46 7.07
N ALA A 99 0.97 2.22 8.14
CA ALA A 99 1.80 3.38 8.48
C ALA A 99 3.25 3.00 8.81
N ARG A 100 3.46 1.87 9.49
CA ARG A 100 4.81 1.38 9.81
C ARG A 100 5.56 0.93 8.55
N ILE A 101 4.87 0.26 7.64
CA ILE A 101 5.42 -0.14 6.34
C ILE A 101 5.73 1.10 5.50
N SER A 102 4.83 2.09 5.46
CA SER A 102 5.04 3.31 4.67
C SER A 102 6.23 4.12 5.14
N LEU A 103 6.40 4.25 6.45
CA LEU A 103 7.56 4.94 7.03
C LEU A 103 8.85 4.22 6.70
N LYS A 104 8.86 2.90 6.78
CA LYS A 104 10.07 2.11 6.55
C LYS A 104 10.51 2.14 5.09
N VAL A 105 9.56 2.01 4.15
CA VAL A 105 9.84 2.16 2.71
C VAL A 105 10.36 3.56 2.38
N TYR A 106 9.74 4.61 2.98
CA TYR A 106 10.19 5.98 2.80
C TYR A 106 11.63 6.19 3.29
N GLN A 107 11.94 5.70 4.49
CA GLN A 107 13.27 5.82 5.09
C GLN A 107 14.34 5.13 4.25
N ASP A 108 14.09 3.89 3.79
CA ASP A 108 15.03 3.15 2.94
C ASP A 108 15.36 3.92 1.64
N ILE A 109 14.34 4.43 0.95
CA ILE A 109 14.55 5.16 -0.31
C ILE A 109 15.26 6.50 -0.04
N TYR A 110 14.91 7.17 1.05
CA TYR A 110 15.55 8.42 1.44
C TYR A 110 17.04 8.24 1.73
N GLU A 111 17.40 7.19 2.47
CA GLU A 111 18.79 6.84 2.78
C GLU A 111 19.59 6.55 1.50
N ASP A 112 19.06 5.71 0.61
CA ASP A 112 19.75 5.35 -0.64
C ASP A 112 19.99 6.56 -1.56
N VAL A 113 19.03 7.47 -1.65
CA VAL A 113 19.20 8.69 -2.48
C VAL A 113 20.13 9.69 -1.78
N TYR A 114 20.03 9.84 -0.47
CA TYR A 114 20.92 10.71 0.30
C TYR A 114 22.39 10.29 0.17
N LEU A 115 22.68 8.99 0.27
CA LEU A 115 24.03 8.46 0.09
C LEU A 115 24.56 8.75 -1.32
N LYS A 116 23.74 8.55 -2.36
CA LYS A 116 24.12 8.88 -3.75
C LYS A 116 24.40 10.37 -3.95
N VAL A 117 23.67 11.25 -3.28
CA VAL A 117 23.91 12.70 -3.32
C VAL A 117 25.22 13.03 -2.59
N MET A 118 25.52 12.38 -1.47
CA MET A 118 26.78 12.57 -0.73
C MET A 118 28.01 12.09 -1.52
N GLU A 119 27.88 11.04 -2.32
CA GLU A 119 28.95 10.50 -3.16
C GLU A 119 29.13 11.25 -4.49
N ALA A 120 28.15 12.06 -4.90
CA ALA A 120 28.21 12.80 -6.14
C ALA A 120 29.21 13.96 -6.09
N LYS A 121 29.75 14.33 -7.26
CA LYS A 121 30.78 15.37 -7.36
C LYS A 121 30.22 16.71 -6.91
N TRP A 122 30.95 17.38 -6.02
CA TRP A 122 30.55 18.67 -5.47
C TRP A 122 30.30 19.74 -6.54
N GLU A 123 31.03 19.71 -7.66
CA GLU A 123 30.88 20.64 -8.80
C GLU A 123 29.49 20.56 -9.45
N GLU A 124 28.92 19.36 -9.56
CA GLU A 124 27.60 19.14 -10.18
C GLU A 124 26.46 19.48 -9.23
N ILE A 125 26.67 19.34 -7.91
CA ILE A 125 25.66 19.64 -6.89
C ILE A 125 25.63 21.14 -6.57
N ALA A 126 26.78 21.81 -6.62
CA ALA A 126 26.92 23.24 -6.34
C ALA A 126 26.20 24.15 -7.35
N GLU A 127 25.87 23.62 -8.53
CA GLU A 127 25.06 24.32 -9.55
C GLU A 127 23.58 24.48 -9.11
N PHE A 128 23.12 23.67 -8.15
CA PHE A 128 21.76 23.70 -7.63
C PHE A 128 21.67 24.41 -6.27
N HIS A 129 20.59 25.18 -6.07
CA HIS A 129 20.32 25.80 -4.77
C HIS A 129 20.01 24.71 -3.73
N SER A 130 20.70 24.73 -2.58
CA SER A 130 20.55 23.71 -1.53
C SER A 130 19.11 23.54 -1.03
N GLY A 131 18.31 24.62 -1.05
CA GLY A 131 16.90 24.57 -0.69
C GLY A 131 16.01 23.85 -1.70
N ASP A 132 16.26 24.02 -3.00
CA ASP A 132 15.52 23.32 -4.06
C ASP A 132 15.90 21.83 -4.09
N LEU A 133 17.20 21.53 -3.92
CA LEU A 133 17.70 20.16 -3.84
C LEU A 133 17.07 19.39 -2.68
N LEU A 134 16.97 20.00 -1.50
CA LEU A 134 16.31 19.40 -0.34
C LEU A 134 14.81 19.20 -0.56
N ASN A 135 14.14 20.17 -1.19
CA ASN A 135 12.72 20.10 -1.49
C ASN A 135 12.41 18.96 -2.48
N ARG A 136 13.24 18.78 -3.51
CA ARG A 136 13.12 17.66 -4.45
C ARG A 136 13.49 16.33 -3.83
N LEU A 137 14.57 16.28 -3.05
CA LEU A 137 14.97 15.07 -2.32
C LEU A 137 13.84 14.59 -1.40
N SER A 138 13.22 15.50 -0.65
CA SER A 138 12.09 15.19 0.21
C SER A 138 10.81 14.86 -0.58
N GLY A 139 10.43 15.73 -1.51
CA GLY A 139 9.16 15.69 -2.24
C GLY A 139 9.08 14.55 -3.25
N ASP A 140 10.13 14.35 -4.04
CA ASP A 140 10.17 13.31 -5.07
C ASP A 140 10.27 11.93 -4.40
N VAL A 141 11.10 11.76 -3.36
CA VAL A 141 11.17 10.51 -2.58
C VAL A 141 9.83 10.19 -1.92
N THR A 142 9.15 11.20 -1.36
CA THR A 142 7.81 11.02 -0.79
C THR A 142 6.81 10.55 -1.85
N THR A 143 6.86 11.13 -3.04
CA THR A 143 5.96 10.79 -4.16
C THR A 143 6.21 9.38 -4.67
N VAL A 144 7.47 9.01 -4.88
CA VAL A 144 7.87 7.65 -5.30
C VAL A 144 7.49 6.62 -4.23
N SER A 145 7.74 6.91 -2.95
CA SER A 145 7.36 6.03 -1.84
C SER A 145 5.86 5.80 -1.78
N LYS A 146 5.05 6.86 -1.94
CA LYS A 146 3.59 6.77 -2.00
C LYS A 146 3.11 5.95 -3.19
N SER A 147 3.73 6.12 -4.36
CA SER A 147 3.44 5.31 -5.54
C SER A 147 3.69 3.84 -5.28
N ILE A 148 4.86 3.47 -4.72
CA ILE A 148 5.21 2.08 -4.36
C ILE A 148 4.18 1.49 -3.38
N LEU A 149 3.76 2.25 -2.37
CA LEU A 149 2.72 1.83 -1.43
C LEU A 149 1.35 1.65 -2.10
N GLY A 150 1.01 2.50 -3.07
CA GLY A 150 -0.19 2.37 -3.89
C GLY A 150 -0.19 1.06 -4.69
N TRP A 151 0.95 0.66 -5.26
CA TRP A 151 1.09 -0.61 -5.99
C TRP A 151 0.94 -1.85 -5.10
N ILE A 152 1.33 -1.78 -3.83
CA ILE A 152 1.10 -2.86 -2.85
C ILE A 152 -0.41 -3.12 -2.68
N ASN A 153 -1.24 -2.06 -2.71
CA ASN A 153 -2.69 -2.20 -2.67
C ASN A 153 -3.27 -2.79 -3.96
N VAL A 154 -2.64 -2.55 -5.12
CA VAL A 154 -3.08 -3.12 -6.42
C VAL A 154 -2.73 -4.60 -6.54
N ILE A 155 -1.56 -5.02 -6.04
CA ILE A 155 -1.18 -6.45 -5.98
C ILE A 155 -2.17 -7.26 -5.13
N LYS A 156 -2.82 -6.62 -4.14
CA LYS A 156 -3.90 -7.18 -3.33
C LYS A 156 -5.12 -7.64 -4.15
N LEU A 157 -5.28 -7.21 -5.40
CA LEU A 157 -6.41 -7.55 -6.28
C LEU A 157 -6.09 -8.66 -7.30
N ARG A 158 -4.87 -9.20 -7.30
CA ARG A 158 -4.44 -10.25 -8.24
C ARG A 158 -4.11 -11.59 -7.56
N PHE A 159 -4.59 -11.79 -6.35
CA PHE A 159 -4.65 -13.08 -5.67
C PHE A 159 -6.06 -13.30 -5.15
#